data_AF-A0A2G6NQ64-F1
#
_entry.id   AF-A0A2G6NQ64-F1
#
_cell.length_a   1.000
_cell.length_b   1.000
_cell.length_c   1.000
_cell.angle_alpha   90.00
_cell.angle_beta   90.00
_cell.angle_gamma   90.00
#
_symmetry.space_group_name_H-M   'P 1'
#
loop_
_entity.id
_entity.type
_entity.pdbx_description
1 polymer ?
#
loop_
_entity_poly.entity_id
_entity_poly.type
_entity_poly.pdbx_seq_one_letter_code
_entity_poly.pdbx_strand_id
1 'polypeptide(L)'
;MNKPNLIIVENMLMPIRGTLNRIANLKCEVKSISNLEGQTGLFIMAVAFVESMHKEVLRYYLKYNPEKITNKKTIEISKVLLVRNEDFYILESLVDELIDKMSYWQSMKIFYEILKIHKPENLKTIESIQKYRNQIIHKNMQIEYKQGSVNHMFPDIDYILSSLSEYEKYLSDLNNKIYRKFSKFTRVNTLKNLWHYTFKTPFCKKFEDYWHIDLENDSIIGYKCPEYEKELSHSESFMLGIWRSQVSDCKVDFLNLSSLGKDVQSCLFMFLKLSNDIFMYK
;
A
#
# COMPACT_ATOMS: atom_id res chain seq x y z
N MET A 1 25.16 -7.62 4.64
CA MET A 1 24.23 -6.49 4.42
C MET A 1 22.82 -6.94 4.79
N ASN A 2 22.05 -6.09 5.47
CA ASN A 2 20.65 -6.38 5.77
C ASN A 2 19.81 -6.32 4.50
N LYS A 3 18.74 -7.13 4.44
CA LYS A 3 17.76 -7.10 3.34
C LYS A 3 17.19 -5.67 3.18
N PRO A 4 17.16 -5.11 1.96
CA PRO A 4 16.61 -3.77 1.76
C PRO A 4 15.11 -3.75 2.04
N ASN A 5 14.62 -2.64 2.57
CA ASN A 5 13.18 -2.39 2.67
C ASN A 5 12.70 -1.85 1.32
N LEU A 6 11.74 -2.55 0.71
CA LEU A 6 11.27 -2.31 -0.65
C LEU A 6 9.98 -1.50 -0.71
N ILE A 7 9.62 -0.83 0.39
CA ILE A 7 8.52 0.13 0.42
C ILE A 7 8.81 1.30 -0.52
N ILE A 8 7.75 1.81 -1.14
CA ILE A 8 7.70 3.06 -1.88
C ILE A 8 6.66 3.94 -1.18
N VAL A 9 7.09 5.13 -0.75
CA VAL A 9 6.22 6.04 0.01
C VAL A 9 4.99 6.45 -0.77
N GLU A 10 5.11 6.67 -2.07
CA GLU A 10 4.00 7.07 -2.93
C GLU A 10 2.86 6.03 -2.92
N ASN A 11 3.19 4.73 -2.92
CA ASN A 11 2.20 3.65 -2.90
C ASN A 11 1.45 3.58 -1.55
N MET A 12 2.05 4.05 -0.45
CA MET A 12 1.34 4.22 0.84
C MET A 12 0.46 5.48 0.86
N LEU A 13 0.87 6.53 0.16
CA LEU A 13 0.13 7.79 0.14
C LEU A 13 -1.05 7.77 -0.85
N MET A 14 -0.97 6.96 -1.91
CA MET A 14 -2.00 6.88 -2.94
C MET A 14 -3.40 6.54 -2.40
N PRO A 15 -3.60 5.54 -1.51
CA PRO A 15 -4.92 5.29 -0.91
C PRO A 15 -5.44 6.47 -0.07
N ILE A 16 -4.55 7.19 0.61
CA ILE A 16 -4.91 8.35 1.44
C ILE A 16 -5.35 9.52 0.57
N ARG A 17 -4.56 9.86 -0.46
CA ARG A 17 -4.86 10.93 -1.41
C ARG A 17 -6.14 10.63 -2.21
N GLY A 18 -6.30 9.39 -2.67
CA GLY A 18 -7.52 8.94 -3.33
C GLY A 18 -8.75 9.08 -2.43
N THR A 19 -8.63 8.74 -1.15
CA THR A 19 -9.71 8.91 -0.17
C THR A 19 -10.00 10.38 0.10
N LEU A 20 -8.97 11.22 0.23
CA LEU A 20 -9.12 12.67 0.44
C LEU A 20 -9.90 13.30 -0.71
N ASN A 21 -9.56 12.97 -1.96
CA ASN A 21 -10.29 13.45 -3.14
C ASN A 21 -11.75 12.97 -3.15
N ARG A 22 -12.00 11.71 -2.77
CA ARG A 22 -13.38 11.17 -2.65
C ARG A 22 -14.18 11.91 -1.59
N ILE A 23 -13.61 12.17 -0.41
CA ILE A 23 -14.27 12.93 0.66
C ILE A 23 -14.58 14.36 0.21
N ALA A 24 -13.65 15.03 -0.48
CA ALA A 24 -13.86 16.37 -1.01
C ALA A 24 -15.02 16.39 -2.03
N ASN A 25 -15.09 15.40 -2.93
CA ASN A 25 -16.20 15.27 -3.88
C ASN A 25 -17.54 15.03 -3.17
N LEU A 26 -17.57 14.15 -2.17
CA LEU A 26 -18.79 13.89 -1.39
C LEU A 26 -19.32 15.13 -0.69
N LYS A 27 -18.43 16.02 -0.22
CA LYS A 27 -18.82 17.28 0.42
C LYS A 27 -19.59 18.20 -0.54
N CYS A 28 -19.25 18.18 -1.82
CA CYS A 28 -19.99 18.88 -2.87
C CYS A 28 -21.31 18.18 -3.18
N GLU A 29 -21.29 16.85 -3.32
CA GLU A 29 -22.47 16.05 -3.67
C GLU A 29 -23.56 16.06 -2.59
N VAL A 30 -23.20 16.03 -1.30
CA VAL A 30 -24.16 16.05 -0.17
C VAL A 30 -25.11 17.25 -0.25
N LYS A 31 -24.63 18.40 -0.71
CA LYS A 31 -25.46 19.61 -0.87
C LYS A 31 -26.41 19.55 -2.06
N SER A 32 -26.09 18.72 -3.05
CA SER A 32 -26.87 18.57 -4.28
C SER A 32 -28.01 17.55 -4.16
N ILE A 33 -27.89 16.61 -3.22
CA ILE A 33 -28.91 15.60 -2.96
C ILE A 33 -29.98 16.17 -2.02
N SER A 34 -31.24 16.12 -2.44
CA SER A 34 -32.38 16.64 -1.68
C SER A 34 -32.99 15.65 -0.69
N ASN A 35 -32.73 14.34 -0.83
CA ASN A 35 -33.29 13.32 0.06
C ASN A 35 -32.32 12.88 1.16
N LEU A 36 -32.87 12.55 2.32
CA LEU A 36 -32.09 12.17 3.51
C LEU A 36 -31.41 10.80 3.34
N GLU A 37 -32.04 9.89 2.59
CA GLU A 37 -31.51 8.55 2.30
C GLU A 37 -30.24 8.63 1.48
N GLY A 38 -30.22 9.46 0.43
CA GLY A 38 -29.04 9.66 -0.41
C GLY A 38 -27.91 10.31 0.38
N GLN A 39 -28.20 11.35 1.16
CA GLN A 39 -27.22 11.99 2.05
C GLN A 39 -26.64 10.99 3.06
N THR A 40 -27.48 10.15 3.66
CA THR A 40 -27.06 9.08 4.57
C THR A 40 -26.20 8.04 3.87
N GLY A 41 -26.53 7.67 2.63
CA GLY A 41 -25.73 6.79 1.79
C GLY A 41 -24.32 7.34 1.57
N LEU A 42 -24.20 8.63 1.23
CA LEU A 42 -22.90 9.30 1.07
C LEU A 42 -22.11 9.33 2.38
N PHE A 43 -22.76 9.57 3.52
CA PHE A 43 -22.12 9.51 4.83
C PHE A 43 -21.56 8.11 5.15
N ILE A 44 -22.35 7.05 4.93
CA ILE A 44 -21.91 5.67 5.15
C ILE A 44 -20.73 5.34 4.22
N MET A 45 -20.80 5.78 2.96
CA MET A 45 -19.75 5.57 1.97
C MET A 45 -18.45 6.28 2.35
N ALA A 46 -18.52 7.51 2.87
CA ALA A 46 -17.36 8.25 3.37
C ALA A 46 -16.62 7.47 4.47
N VAL A 47 -17.35 6.93 5.45
CA VAL A 47 -16.78 6.10 6.51
C VAL A 47 -16.13 4.86 5.91
N ALA A 48 -16.81 4.16 5.00
CA ALA A 48 -16.29 2.96 4.35
C ALA A 48 -15.00 3.21 3.56
N PHE A 49 -14.89 4.35 2.87
CA PHE A 49 -13.65 4.72 2.16
C PHE A 49 -12.46 4.87 3.12
N VAL A 50 -12.67 5.53 4.27
CA VAL A 50 -11.61 5.68 5.27
C VAL A 50 -11.23 4.32 5.86
N GLU A 51 -12.20 3.43 6.10
CA GLU A 51 -11.91 2.07 6.60
C GLU A 51 -11.11 1.24 5.59
N SER A 52 -11.51 1.27 4.32
CA SER A 52 -10.81 0.61 3.22
C SER A 52 -9.39 1.16 3.06
N MET A 53 -9.21 2.48 3.12
CA MET A 53 -7.89 3.12 3.03
C MET A 53 -6.91 2.57 4.07
N HIS A 54 -7.33 2.43 5.33
CA HIS A 54 -6.47 1.87 6.38
C HIS A 54 -6.00 0.46 6.04
N LYS A 55 -6.91 -0.37 5.52
CA LYS A 55 -6.60 -1.73 5.09
C LYS A 55 -5.63 -1.75 3.92
N GLU A 56 -5.82 -0.90 2.90
CA GLU A 56 -4.91 -0.84 1.75
C GLU A 56 -3.49 -0.44 2.14
N VAL A 57 -3.35 0.59 2.97
CA VAL A 57 -2.03 1.04 3.44
C VAL A 57 -1.34 -0.05 4.28
N LEU A 58 -2.11 -0.75 5.13
CA LEU A 58 -1.58 -1.87 5.91
C LEU A 58 -1.16 -3.05 5.02
N ARG A 59 -1.98 -3.44 4.05
CA ARG A 59 -1.66 -4.52 3.11
C ARG A 59 -0.35 -4.23 2.40
N TYR A 60 -0.22 -3.03 1.85
CA TYR A 60 1.01 -2.61 1.17
C TYR A 60 2.23 -2.65 2.08
N TYR A 61 2.13 -2.10 3.30
CA TYR A 61 3.25 -2.11 4.25
C TYR A 61 3.66 -3.53 4.66
N LEU A 62 2.68 -4.39 4.95
CA LEU A 62 2.89 -5.76 5.44
C LEU A 62 3.36 -6.70 4.33
N LYS A 63 3.04 -6.45 3.06
CA LYS A 63 3.60 -7.15 1.89
C LYS A 63 5.14 -7.16 1.89
N TYR A 64 5.75 -6.09 2.42
CA TYR A 64 7.19 -5.92 2.50
C TYR A 64 7.78 -6.14 3.90
N ASN A 65 6.94 -6.13 4.94
CA ASN A 65 7.33 -6.34 6.33
C ASN A 65 6.43 -7.39 7.00
N PRO A 66 6.36 -8.63 6.47
CA PRO A 66 5.44 -9.65 6.96
C PRO A 66 5.73 -10.07 8.40
N GLU A 67 6.95 -9.87 8.89
CA GLU A 67 7.32 -10.11 10.28
C GLU A 67 6.61 -9.18 11.28
N LYS A 68 5.94 -8.13 10.80
CA LYS A 68 5.14 -7.21 11.62
C LYS A 68 3.68 -7.64 11.76
N ILE A 69 3.22 -8.61 10.99
CA ILE A 69 1.80 -9.01 10.93
C ILE A 69 1.28 -9.50 12.30
N THR A 70 2.09 -10.25 13.05
CA THR A 70 1.71 -10.74 14.38
C THR A 70 2.89 -10.77 15.34
N ASN A 71 2.61 -10.53 16.64
CA ASN A 71 3.55 -10.87 17.73
C ASN A 71 3.71 -12.40 17.92
N LYS A 72 2.96 -13.21 17.19
CA LYS A 72 3.07 -14.68 17.20
C LYS A 72 4.26 -15.10 16.33
N LYS A 73 5.07 -16.02 16.85
CA LYS A 73 6.22 -16.60 16.13
C LYS A 73 5.80 -17.53 14.97
N THR A 74 4.54 -17.95 14.92
CA THR A 74 4.00 -18.88 13.94
C THR A 74 2.69 -18.35 13.35
N ILE A 75 2.57 -18.44 12.02
CA ILE A 75 1.34 -18.17 11.27
C ILE A 75 0.81 -19.52 10.80
N GLU A 76 -0.42 -19.85 11.16
CA GLU A 76 -1.09 -21.04 10.65
C GLU A 76 -1.58 -20.77 9.23
N ILE A 77 -1.05 -21.52 8.27
CA ILE A 77 -1.42 -21.40 6.86
C ILE A 77 -2.38 -22.55 6.54
N SER A 78 -3.53 -22.22 5.95
CA SER A 78 -4.47 -23.26 5.53
C SER A 78 -3.88 -24.09 4.39
N LYS A 79 -4.14 -25.41 4.39
CA LYS A 79 -3.73 -26.29 3.28
C LYS A 79 -4.29 -25.83 1.93
N VAL A 80 -5.50 -25.25 1.95
CA VAL A 80 -6.13 -24.66 0.76
C VAL A 80 -5.28 -23.51 0.20
N LEU A 81 -4.73 -22.65 1.06
CA LEU A 81 -3.89 -21.53 0.63
C LEU A 81 -2.54 -22.01 0.11
N LEU A 82 -1.96 -23.08 0.67
CA LEU A 82 -0.74 -23.71 0.15
C LEU A 82 -0.95 -24.39 -1.21
N VAL A 83 -2.09 -25.07 -1.39
CA VAL A 83 -2.40 -25.77 -2.65
C VAL A 83 -2.84 -24.79 -3.74
N ARG A 84 -3.52 -23.69 -3.38
CA ARG A 84 -3.92 -22.64 -4.33
C ARG A 84 -2.78 -21.75 -4.75
N ASN A 85 -1.78 -21.57 -3.89
CA ASN A 85 -0.60 -20.76 -4.19
C ASN A 85 0.62 -21.67 -4.36
N GLU A 86 0.75 -22.28 -5.54
CA GLU A 86 2.07 -22.72 -6.04
C GLU A 86 2.93 -21.52 -6.50
N ASP A 87 2.37 -20.31 -6.39
CA ASP A 87 2.85 -19.08 -7.02
C ASP A 87 3.67 -18.16 -6.11
N PHE A 88 4.32 -17.18 -6.76
CA PHE A 88 5.12 -16.10 -6.17
C PHE A 88 4.42 -15.23 -5.09
N TYR A 89 3.11 -15.39 -4.87
CA TYR A 89 2.24 -14.47 -4.12
C TYR A 89 1.68 -15.03 -2.79
N ILE A 90 2.29 -16.09 -2.24
CA ILE A 90 1.84 -16.69 -0.97
C ILE A 90 1.79 -15.65 0.16
N LEU A 91 2.81 -14.80 0.27
CA LEU A 91 2.90 -13.79 1.34
C LEU A 91 1.83 -12.71 1.19
N GLU A 92 1.58 -12.25 -0.03
CA GLU A 92 0.50 -11.31 -0.35
C GLU A 92 -0.85 -11.91 0.05
N SER A 93 -1.13 -13.14 -0.38
CA SER A 93 -2.39 -13.83 -0.06
C SER A 93 -2.61 -14.00 1.44
N LEU A 94 -1.54 -14.28 2.20
CA LEU A 94 -1.59 -14.37 3.65
C LEU A 94 -1.89 -13.02 4.31
N VAL A 95 -1.24 -11.95 3.83
CA VAL A 95 -1.51 -10.59 4.32
C VAL A 95 -2.97 -10.22 4.06
N ASP A 96 -3.47 -10.51 2.86
CA ASP A 96 -4.84 -10.20 2.47
C ASP A 96 -5.86 -10.94 3.34
N GLU A 97 -5.71 -12.25 3.50
CA GLU A 97 -6.60 -13.06 4.35
C GLU A 97 -6.62 -12.55 5.80
N LEU A 98 -5.47 -12.13 6.32
CA LEU A 98 -5.36 -11.62 7.68
C LEU A 98 -6.02 -10.25 7.82
N ILE A 99 -5.78 -9.32 6.89
CA ILE A 99 -6.39 -7.98 6.93
C ILE A 99 -7.91 -8.03 6.69
N ASP A 100 -8.39 -8.97 5.87
CA ASP A 100 -9.81 -9.13 5.58
C ASP A 100 -10.59 -9.64 6.79
N LYS A 101 -10.01 -10.58 7.55
CA LYS A 101 -10.59 -11.10 8.79
C LYS A 101 -10.53 -10.11 9.96
N MET A 102 -9.69 -9.06 9.88
CA MET A 102 -9.61 -8.05 10.92
C MET A 102 -10.85 -7.14 10.91
N SER A 103 -11.44 -7.01 12.10
CA SER A 103 -12.39 -5.93 12.36
C SER A 103 -11.71 -4.57 12.19
N TYR A 104 -12.48 -3.54 11.87
CA TYR A 104 -11.91 -2.23 11.62
C TYR A 104 -11.13 -1.68 12.83
N TRP A 105 -11.66 -1.80 14.05
CA TRP A 105 -10.97 -1.32 15.26
C TRP A 105 -9.61 -2.02 15.47
N GLN A 106 -9.51 -3.31 15.14
CA GLN A 106 -8.25 -4.05 15.19
C GLN A 106 -7.28 -3.49 14.15
N SER A 107 -7.75 -3.33 12.91
CA SER A 107 -6.93 -2.77 11.82
C SER A 107 -6.40 -1.39 12.18
N MET A 108 -7.24 -0.50 12.75
CA MET A 108 -6.84 0.86 13.12
C MET A 108 -5.85 0.88 14.30
N LYS A 109 -6.02 -0.01 15.28
CA LYS A 109 -5.03 -0.15 16.37
C LYS A 109 -3.67 -0.59 15.83
N ILE A 110 -3.68 -1.63 15.00
CA ILE A 110 -2.48 -2.21 14.38
C ILE A 110 -1.81 -1.20 13.45
N PHE A 111 -2.59 -0.39 12.72
CA PHE A 111 -2.12 0.64 11.80
C PHE A 111 -1.10 1.58 12.47
N TYR A 112 -1.45 2.20 13.59
CA TYR A 112 -0.55 3.12 14.28
C TYR A 112 0.65 2.41 14.93
N GLU A 113 0.43 1.20 15.44
CA GLU A 113 1.45 0.41 16.12
C GLU A 113 2.55 -0.05 15.14
N ILE A 114 2.15 -0.68 14.03
CA ILE A 114 3.06 -1.23 13.02
C ILE A 114 3.76 -0.10 12.27
N LEU A 115 3.00 0.91 11.83
CA LEU A 115 3.58 2.06 11.14
C LEU A 115 4.35 2.98 12.09
N LYS A 116 4.32 2.75 13.42
CA LYS A 116 4.86 3.61 14.50
C LYS A 116 4.72 5.10 14.20
N ILE A 117 3.50 5.55 13.93
CA ILE A 117 3.15 6.95 13.71
C ILE A 117 2.22 7.42 14.83
N HIS A 118 2.32 8.69 15.21
CA HIS A 118 1.47 9.25 16.26
C HIS A 118 0.02 9.38 15.79
N LYS A 119 -0.91 8.99 16.66
CA LYS A 119 -2.35 9.16 16.46
C LYS A 119 -2.69 10.64 16.19
N PRO A 120 -3.58 10.96 15.24
CA PRO A 120 -4.09 12.31 15.03
C PRO A 120 -4.86 12.83 16.25
N GLU A 121 -4.85 14.16 16.43
CA GLU A 121 -5.51 14.80 17.57
C GLU A 121 -7.02 14.56 17.55
N ASN A 122 -7.62 14.59 16.36
CA ASN A 122 -9.05 14.37 16.18
C ASN A 122 -9.45 12.89 16.09
N LEU A 123 -8.58 11.94 16.45
CA LEU A 123 -8.89 10.50 16.37
C LEU A 123 -10.15 10.13 17.17
N LYS A 124 -10.36 10.73 18.35
CA LYS A 124 -11.57 10.48 19.15
C LYS A 124 -12.86 10.88 18.41
N THR A 125 -12.79 11.95 17.63
CA THR A 125 -13.90 12.42 16.78
C THR A 125 -14.13 11.45 15.62
N ILE A 126 -13.06 10.92 15.02
CA ILE A 126 -13.18 9.89 13.98
C ILE A 126 -13.85 8.62 14.53
N GLU A 127 -13.45 8.19 15.73
CA GLU A 127 -14.08 7.04 16.41
C GLU A 127 -15.57 7.30 16.72
N SER A 128 -15.95 8.53 17.08
CA SER A 128 -17.36 8.87 17.32
C SER A 128 -18.18 8.86 16.03
N ILE A 129 -17.63 9.37 14.91
CA ILE A 129 -18.27 9.33 13.59
C ILE A 129 -18.56 7.88 13.18
N GLN A 130 -17.60 6.98 13.40
CA GLN A 130 -17.75 5.56 13.08
C GLN A 130 -18.79 4.86 13.96
N LYS A 131 -18.80 5.14 15.27
CA LYS A 131 -19.82 4.62 16.18
C LYS A 131 -21.21 5.08 15.75
N TYR A 132 -21.34 6.34 15.37
CA TYR A 132 -22.60 6.90 14.88
C TYR A 132 -23.06 6.22 13.58
N ARG A 133 -22.14 5.99 12.63
CA ARG A 133 -22.42 5.20 11.41
C ARG A 133 -22.94 3.81 11.73
N ASN A 134 -22.32 3.11 12.68
CA ASN A 134 -22.77 1.78 13.08
C ASN A 134 -24.16 1.82 13.72
N GLN A 135 -24.48 2.84 14.52
CA GLN A 135 -25.81 3.03 15.09
C GLN A 135 -26.88 3.24 14.00
N ILE A 136 -26.60 4.05 12.98
CA ILE A 136 -27.49 4.25 11.83
C ILE A 136 -27.77 2.92 11.14
N ILE A 137 -26.72 2.17 10.80
CA ILE A 137 -26.85 0.87 10.13
C ILE A 137 -27.67 -0.10 10.99
N HIS A 138 -27.36 -0.23 12.28
CA HIS A 138 -28.07 -1.15 13.16
C HIS A 138 -29.55 -0.81 13.33
N LYS A 139 -29.89 0.47 13.54
CA LYS A 139 -31.29 0.89 13.69
C LYS A 139 -32.07 0.74 12.39
N ASN A 140 -31.48 1.09 11.25
CA ASN A 140 -32.16 1.00 9.95
C ASN A 140 -32.29 -0.43 9.42
N MET A 141 -31.57 -1.41 9.99
CA MET A 141 -31.74 -2.84 9.68
C MET A 141 -32.70 -3.57 10.64
N GLN A 142 -33.08 -2.98 11.77
CA GLN A 142 -34.02 -3.59 12.72
C GLN A 142 -35.47 -3.30 12.31
N ILE A 143 -36.15 -4.33 11.78
CA ILE A 143 -37.60 -4.29 11.59
C ILE A 143 -38.25 -4.73 12.89
N GLU A 144 -38.76 -3.79 13.69
CA GLU A 144 -39.55 -4.11 14.88
C GLU A 144 -40.98 -4.49 14.47
N TYR A 145 -41.19 -5.76 14.13
CA TYR A 145 -42.51 -6.31 13.76
C TYR A 145 -43.62 -6.09 14.81
N LYS A 146 -43.25 -5.81 16.07
CA LYS A 146 -44.18 -5.66 17.20
C LYS A 146 -44.78 -4.25 17.35
N GLN A 147 -44.19 -3.20 16.77
CA GLN A 147 -44.62 -1.81 17.00
C GLN A 147 -45.20 -1.13 15.75
N GLY A 148 -45.29 -1.82 14.61
CA GLY A 148 -45.94 -1.31 13.39
C GLY A 148 -45.32 -0.05 12.79
N SER A 149 -44.18 0.42 13.30
CA SER A 149 -43.48 1.61 12.83
C SER A 149 -41.99 1.29 12.62
N VAL A 150 -41.46 1.72 11.49
CA VAL A 150 -40.03 1.59 11.18
C VAL A 150 -39.35 2.88 11.64
N ASN A 151 -38.55 2.79 12.71
CA ASN A 151 -37.89 3.95 13.28
C ASN A 151 -36.55 4.17 12.55
N HIS A 152 -36.58 4.95 11.48
CA HIS A 152 -35.38 5.30 10.73
C HIS A 152 -34.56 6.37 11.45
N MET A 153 -33.24 6.18 11.48
CA MET A 153 -32.27 7.16 11.96
C MET A 153 -31.49 7.72 10.78
N PHE A 154 -31.55 9.04 10.61
CA PHE A 154 -30.82 9.78 9.58
C PHE A 154 -29.90 10.81 10.25
N PRO A 155 -28.67 11.01 9.75
CA PRO A 155 -27.84 12.14 10.15
C PRO A 155 -28.44 13.46 9.67
N ASP A 156 -28.23 14.51 10.44
CA ASP A 156 -28.40 15.88 9.95
C ASP A 156 -27.29 16.24 8.95
N ILE A 157 -27.61 17.07 7.95
CA ILE A 157 -26.67 17.52 6.93
C ILE A 157 -25.47 18.24 7.54
N ASP A 158 -25.69 19.04 8.60
CA ASP A 158 -24.61 19.72 9.32
C ASP A 158 -23.66 18.74 10.00
N TYR A 159 -24.22 17.63 10.52
CA TYR A 159 -23.41 16.54 11.06
C TYR A 159 -22.59 15.84 9.97
N ILE A 160 -23.18 15.62 8.79
CA ILE A 160 -22.45 15.00 7.65
C ILE A 160 -21.30 15.92 7.21
N LEU A 161 -21.57 17.21 6.99
CA LEU A 161 -20.57 18.16 6.51
C LEU A 161 -19.44 18.38 7.53
N SER A 162 -19.77 18.43 8.83
CA SER A 162 -18.75 18.49 9.89
C SER A 162 -17.94 17.19 9.96
N SER A 163 -18.57 16.02 9.84
CA SER A 163 -17.88 14.72 9.79
C SER A 163 -16.91 14.61 8.62
N LEU A 164 -17.34 15.02 7.41
CA LEU A 164 -16.47 15.05 6.22
C LEU A 164 -15.28 15.99 6.42
N SER A 165 -15.50 17.15 7.03
CA SER A 165 -14.42 18.11 7.34
C SER A 165 -13.42 17.56 8.36
N GLU A 166 -13.89 16.80 9.36
CA GLU A 166 -13.01 16.09 10.30
C GLU A 166 -12.22 14.98 9.63
N TYR A 167 -12.81 14.25 8.67
CA TYR A 167 -12.07 13.30 7.84
C TYR A 167 -11.01 13.99 6.96
N GLU A 168 -11.28 15.13 6.35
CA GLU A 168 -10.28 15.89 5.58
C GLU A 168 -9.06 16.25 6.43
N LYS A 169 -9.28 16.79 7.64
CA LYS A 169 -8.21 17.11 8.61
C LYS A 169 -7.43 15.86 8.99
N TYR A 170 -8.14 14.79 9.32
CA TYR A 170 -7.57 13.51 9.71
C TYR A 170 -6.68 12.91 8.62
N LEU A 171 -7.18 12.87 7.37
CA LEU A 171 -6.46 12.33 6.21
C LEU A 171 -5.24 13.19 5.86
N SER A 172 -5.36 14.51 5.96
CA SER A 172 -4.25 15.44 5.70
C SER A 172 -3.11 15.28 6.73
N ASP A 173 -3.45 15.18 8.01
CA ASP A 173 -2.48 14.90 9.07
C ASP A 173 -1.82 13.53 8.87
N LEU A 174 -2.61 12.51 8.53
CA LEU A 174 -2.11 11.17 8.27
C LEU A 174 -1.14 11.14 7.08
N ASN A 175 -1.50 11.79 5.96
CA ASN A 175 -0.64 11.92 4.77
C ASN A 175 0.71 12.54 5.15
N ASN A 176 0.70 13.63 5.92
CA ASN A 176 1.91 14.31 6.36
C ASN A 176 2.77 13.44 7.29
N LYS A 177 2.16 12.72 8.23
CA LYS A 177 2.87 11.84 9.16
C LYS A 177 3.53 10.65 8.45
N ILE A 178 2.82 10.02 7.51
CA ILE A 178 3.39 8.93 6.70
C ILE A 178 4.50 9.47 5.81
N TYR A 179 4.27 10.59 5.10
CA TYR A 179 5.30 11.18 4.26
C TYR A 179 6.57 11.51 5.06
N ARG A 180 6.45 12.19 6.19
CA ARG A 180 7.62 12.54 7.05
C ARG A 180 8.38 11.31 7.51
N LYS A 181 7.68 10.24 7.85
CA LYS A 181 8.31 9.00 8.34
C LYS A 181 8.99 8.22 7.22
N PHE A 182 8.39 8.19 6.04
CA PHE A 182 8.79 7.32 4.94
C PHE A 182 9.39 8.07 3.75
N SER A 183 9.69 9.37 3.88
CA SER A 183 10.20 10.22 2.80
C SER A 183 11.49 9.71 2.13
N LYS A 184 12.28 8.92 2.86
CA LYS A 184 13.51 8.30 2.31
C LYS A 184 13.23 7.12 1.37
N PHE A 185 12.02 6.56 1.39
CA PHE A 185 11.65 5.40 0.58
C PHE A 185 11.04 5.85 -0.75
N THR A 186 11.79 6.66 -1.50
CA THR A 186 11.43 7.06 -2.87
C THR A 186 11.69 5.89 -3.83
N ARG A 187 11.07 5.87 -5.01
CA ARG A 187 11.26 4.82 -6.02
C ARG A 187 12.73 4.67 -6.38
N VAL A 188 13.41 5.77 -6.70
CA VAL A 188 14.83 5.77 -7.07
C VAL A 188 15.68 5.28 -5.90
N ASN A 189 15.44 5.75 -4.68
CA ASN A 189 16.25 5.33 -3.53
C ASN A 189 16.04 3.84 -3.20
N THR A 190 14.81 3.33 -3.31
CA THR A 190 14.50 1.92 -3.11
C THR A 190 15.17 1.05 -4.18
N LEU A 191 15.17 1.48 -5.44
CA LEU A 191 15.91 0.81 -6.53
C LEU A 191 17.43 0.82 -6.29
N LYS A 192 18.00 1.94 -5.86
CA LYS A 192 19.43 2.03 -5.49
C LYS A 192 19.79 1.05 -4.37
N ASN A 193 18.98 0.98 -3.32
CA ASN A 193 19.21 0.06 -2.21
C ASN A 193 19.15 -1.40 -2.67
N LEU A 194 18.19 -1.75 -3.53
CA LEU A 194 18.09 -3.08 -4.09
C LEU A 194 19.25 -3.40 -5.04
N TRP A 195 19.69 -2.42 -5.83
CA TRP A 195 20.85 -2.55 -6.70
C TRP A 195 22.11 -2.87 -5.91
N HIS A 196 22.43 -2.10 -4.86
CA HIS A 196 23.60 -2.36 -4.03
C HIS A 196 23.51 -3.67 -3.23
N TYR A 197 22.30 -4.17 -2.99
CA TYR A 197 22.10 -5.49 -2.42
C TYR A 197 22.36 -6.61 -3.44
N THR A 198 21.94 -6.40 -4.68
CA THR A 198 22.05 -7.36 -5.80
C THR A 198 23.49 -7.45 -6.31
N PHE A 199 24.11 -6.30 -6.57
CA PHE A 199 25.45 -6.21 -7.13
C PHE A 199 26.47 -5.84 -6.03
N LYS A 200 27.35 -6.79 -5.74
CA LYS A 200 28.40 -6.63 -4.71
C LYS A 200 29.78 -6.33 -5.30
N THR A 201 29.91 -6.41 -6.63
CA THR A 201 31.18 -6.23 -7.32
C THR A 201 31.54 -4.76 -7.51
N PRO A 202 32.84 -4.44 -7.66
CA PRO A 202 33.28 -3.07 -7.91
C PRO A 202 32.71 -2.46 -9.20
N PHE A 203 32.48 -3.27 -10.23
CA PHE A 203 32.00 -2.81 -11.54
C PHE A 203 30.59 -2.24 -11.45
N CYS A 204 29.68 -2.90 -10.74
CA CYS A 204 28.31 -2.43 -10.53
C CYS A 204 28.16 -1.57 -9.27
N LYS A 205 29.24 -0.97 -8.74
CA LYS A 205 29.17 -0.27 -7.43
C LYS A 205 28.33 0.99 -7.48
N LYS A 206 28.34 1.73 -8.58
CA LYS A 206 27.62 3.01 -8.73
C LYS A 206 26.37 2.80 -9.59
N PHE A 207 25.21 3.07 -9.01
CA PHE A 207 23.94 2.95 -9.74
C PHE A 207 23.87 3.95 -10.90
N GLU A 208 24.35 5.17 -10.67
CA GLU A 208 24.32 6.29 -11.61
C GLU A 208 25.13 6.06 -12.88
N ASP A 209 26.09 5.14 -12.86
CA ASP A 209 26.88 4.79 -14.03
C ASP A 209 26.07 3.99 -15.06
N TYR A 210 24.99 3.34 -14.62
CA TYR A 210 24.14 2.47 -15.44
C TYR A 210 22.79 3.10 -15.82
N TRP A 211 22.37 4.18 -15.15
CA TRP A 211 21.02 4.73 -15.29
C TRP A 211 21.02 6.24 -15.53
N HIS A 212 20.07 6.68 -16.36
CA HIS A 212 19.65 8.07 -16.44
C HIS A 212 18.51 8.28 -15.46
N ILE A 213 18.73 9.14 -14.46
CA ILE A 213 17.82 9.34 -13.33
C ILE A 213 17.23 10.73 -13.44
N ASP A 214 15.91 10.80 -13.35
CA ASP A 214 15.19 12.04 -13.14
C ASP A 214 14.82 12.13 -11.65
N LEU A 215 15.56 12.97 -10.92
CA LEU A 215 15.36 13.18 -9.49
C LEU A 215 14.12 14.01 -9.19
N GLU A 216 13.66 14.84 -10.12
CA GLU A 216 12.47 15.68 -9.93
C GLU A 216 11.21 14.83 -9.97
N ASN A 217 11.14 13.87 -10.90
CA ASN A 217 10.01 12.96 -11.05
C ASN A 217 10.19 11.61 -10.32
N ASP A 218 11.27 11.43 -9.54
CA ASP A 218 11.63 10.18 -8.85
C ASP A 218 11.53 8.95 -9.78
N SER A 219 12.16 9.05 -10.96
CA SER A 219 12.03 8.05 -12.02
C SER A 219 13.35 7.74 -12.76
N ILE A 220 13.35 6.62 -13.49
CA ILE A 220 14.44 6.23 -14.39
C ILE A 220 13.95 6.44 -15.82
N ILE A 221 14.65 7.29 -16.57
CA ILE A 221 14.27 7.68 -17.93
C ILE A 221 14.98 6.84 -19.01
N GLY A 222 16.05 6.15 -18.63
CA GLY A 222 16.81 5.31 -19.55
C GLY A 222 18.02 4.65 -18.89
N TYR A 223 18.76 3.87 -19.68
CA TYR A 223 19.96 3.17 -19.23
C TYR A 223 21.20 3.66 -19.98
N LYS A 224 22.36 3.40 -19.39
CA LYS A 224 23.70 3.66 -19.94
C LYS A 224 24.45 2.34 -20.10
N CYS A 225 25.41 2.31 -21.03
CA CYS A 225 26.30 1.16 -21.24
C CYS A 225 27.74 1.57 -20.93
N PRO A 226 28.22 1.41 -19.68
CA PRO A 226 29.60 1.73 -19.34
C PRO A 226 30.58 0.75 -20.03
N GLU A 227 31.79 1.22 -20.35
CA GLU A 227 32.79 0.42 -21.08
C GLU A 227 33.20 -0.88 -20.35
N TYR A 228 33.25 -0.83 -19.02
CA TYR A 228 33.61 -1.95 -18.15
C TYR A 228 32.49 -3.01 -18.02
N GLU A 229 31.33 -2.81 -18.65
CA GLU A 229 30.25 -3.79 -18.67
C GLU A 229 30.66 -5.13 -19.28
N LYS A 230 31.61 -5.12 -20.22
CA LYS A 230 32.13 -6.33 -20.87
C LYS A 230 32.86 -7.28 -19.90
N GLU A 231 33.28 -6.75 -18.74
CA GLU A 231 33.99 -7.49 -17.70
C GLU A 231 33.04 -8.11 -16.66
N LEU A 232 31.72 -7.91 -16.80
CA LEU A 232 30.72 -8.51 -15.91
C LEU A 232 30.67 -10.03 -16.10
N SER A 233 30.50 -10.74 -14.99
CA SER A 233 30.25 -12.17 -15.04
C SER A 233 28.90 -12.48 -15.71
N HIS A 234 28.74 -13.69 -16.26
CA HIS A 234 27.50 -14.10 -16.94
C HIS A 234 26.24 -13.89 -16.09
N SER A 235 26.30 -14.15 -14.78
CA SER A 235 25.18 -13.94 -13.87
C SER A 235 24.88 -12.46 -13.64
N GLU A 236 25.90 -11.60 -13.58
CA GLU A 236 25.74 -10.15 -13.46
C GLU A 236 25.20 -9.53 -14.74
N SER A 237 25.72 -9.94 -15.89
CA SER A 237 25.21 -9.54 -17.21
C SER A 237 23.75 -9.95 -17.38
N PHE A 238 23.39 -11.16 -16.96
CA PHE A 238 22.00 -11.62 -16.93
C PHE A 238 21.11 -10.75 -16.03
N MET A 239 21.54 -10.51 -14.78
CA MET A 239 20.79 -9.64 -13.86
C MET A 239 20.65 -8.22 -14.41
N LEU A 240 21.71 -7.64 -14.95
CA LEU A 240 21.68 -6.31 -15.56
C LEU A 240 20.71 -6.27 -16.76
N GLY A 241 20.71 -7.32 -17.59
CA GLY A 241 19.75 -7.48 -18.69
C GLY A 241 18.31 -7.47 -18.19
N ILE A 242 18.00 -8.24 -17.13
CA ILE A 242 16.68 -8.24 -16.49
C ILE A 242 16.30 -6.84 -15.99
N TRP A 243 17.23 -6.11 -15.37
CA TRP A 243 16.94 -4.74 -14.94
C TRP A 243 16.63 -3.82 -16.12
N ARG A 244 17.41 -3.89 -17.20
CA ARG A 244 17.24 -3.04 -18.38
C ARG A 244 15.96 -3.35 -19.14
N SER A 245 15.53 -4.61 -19.17
CA SER A 245 14.29 -5.01 -19.84
C SER A 245 13.03 -4.43 -19.20
N GLN A 246 13.08 -4.01 -17.93
CA GLN A 246 11.94 -3.34 -17.28
C GLN A 246 11.80 -1.86 -17.68
N VAL A 247 12.87 -1.25 -18.20
CA VAL A 247 12.93 0.18 -18.52
C VAL A 247 13.06 0.41 -20.04
N SER A 248 13.34 -0.64 -20.81
CA SER A 248 13.60 -0.58 -22.25
C SER A 248 13.30 -1.90 -22.95
N ASP A 249 13.28 -1.91 -24.28
CA ASP A 249 13.10 -3.12 -25.10
C ASP A 249 14.34 -4.03 -25.15
N CYS A 250 15.21 -3.93 -24.14
CA CYS A 250 16.41 -4.76 -24.04
C CYS A 250 16.03 -6.24 -23.90
N LYS A 251 16.47 -7.05 -24.86
CA LYS A 251 16.28 -8.50 -24.83
C LYS A 251 17.22 -9.11 -23.79
N VAL A 252 16.68 -10.02 -22.98
CA VAL A 252 17.47 -10.75 -21.99
C VAL A 252 17.83 -12.10 -22.58
N ASP A 253 19.13 -12.36 -22.70
CA ASP A 253 19.61 -13.69 -23.08
C ASP A 253 19.26 -14.69 -21.98
N PHE A 254 18.53 -15.74 -22.34
CA PHE A 254 18.01 -16.70 -21.39
C PHE A 254 19.16 -17.45 -20.71
N LEU A 255 19.24 -17.31 -19.39
CA LEU A 255 20.16 -18.08 -18.55
C LEU A 255 19.36 -19.10 -17.75
N ASN A 256 19.84 -20.34 -17.70
CA ASN A 256 19.18 -21.39 -16.94
C ASN A 256 19.09 -20.99 -15.45
N LEU A 257 17.89 -20.68 -14.97
CA LEU A 257 17.67 -20.19 -13.60
C LEU A 257 18.20 -21.15 -12.52
N SER A 258 18.25 -22.45 -12.79
CA SER A 258 18.78 -23.45 -11.85
C SER A 258 20.31 -23.37 -11.70
N SER A 259 21.01 -22.76 -12.65
CA SER A 259 22.46 -22.50 -12.57
C SER A 259 22.81 -21.27 -11.75
N LEU A 260 21.83 -20.40 -11.44
CA LEU A 260 22.04 -19.25 -10.57
C LEU A 260 22.20 -19.69 -9.11
N GLY A 261 23.14 -19.05 -8.40
CA GLY A 261 23.24 -19.22 -6.95
C GLY A 261 21.97 -18.75 -6.25
N LYS A 262 21.63 -19.39 -5.11
CA LYS A 262 20.43 -19.06 -4.30
C LYS A 262 20.30 -17.57 -3.98
N ASP A 263 21.42 -16.89 -3.76
CA ASP A 263 21.47 -15.46 -3.49
C ASP A 263 20.98 -14.63 -4.69
N VAL A 264 21.41 -14.98 -5.91
CA VAL A 264 21.02 -14.28 -7.14
C VAL A 264 19.56 -14.54 -7.45
N GLN A 265 19.09 -15.78 -7.29
CA GLN A 265 17.67 -16.13 -7.41
C GLN A 265 16.80 -15.31 -6.43
N SER A 266 17.25 -15.15 -5.18
CA SER A 266 16.55 -14.35 -4.17
C SER A 266 16.52 -12.86 -4.53
N CYS A 267 17.61 -12.31 -5.07
CA CYS A 267 17.67 -10.93 -5.54
C CYS A 267 16.75 -10.70 -6.75
N LEU A 268 16.75 -11.63 -7.71
CA LEU A 268 15.85 -11.62 -8.85
C LEU A 268 14.39 -11.64 -8.40
N PHE A 269 14.03 -12.51 -7.46
CA PHE A 269 12.69 -12.56 -6.89
C PHE A 269 12.27 -11.21 -6.27
N MET A 270 13.15 -10.60 -5.46
CA MET A 270 12.88 -9.29 -4.87
C MET A 270 12.73 -8.19 -5.93
N PHE A 271 13.56 -8.21 -6.96
CA PHE A 271 13.49 -7.27 -8.07
C PHE A 271 12.20 -7.39 -8.85
N LEU A 272 11.79 -8.60 -9.24
CA LEU A 272 10.55 -8.81 -9.97
C LEU A 272 9.32 -8.40 -9.14
N LYS A 273 9.32 -8.72 -7.84
CA LYS A 273 8.27 -8.28 -6.91
C LYS A 273 8.17 -6.76 -6.84
N LEU A 274 9.31 -6.06 -6.71
CA LEU A 274 9.35 -4.60 -6.68
C LEU A 274 8.99 -3.99 -8.04
N SER A 275 9.39 -4.63 -9.14
CA SER A 275 9.14 -4.15 -10.51
C SER A 275 7.65 -3.98 -10.78
N ASN A 276 6.83 -4.95 -10.33
CA ASN A 276 5.37 -4.84 -10.41
C ASN A 276 4.80 -3.63 -9.67
N ASP A 277 5.44 -3.18 -8.59
CA ASP A 277 4.99 -2.03 -7.81
C ASP A 277 5.55 -0.68 -8.33
N ILE A 278 6.57 -0.71 -9.20
CA ILE A 278 7.23 0.48 -9.76
C ILE A 278 6.82 0.76 -11.20
N PHE A 279 6.85 -0.25 -12.07
CA PHE A 279 6.81 -0.08 -13.53
C PHE A 279 5.45 -0.43 -14.16
N MET A 280 4.58 -1.18 -13.46
CA MET A 280 3.27 -1.58 -13.98
C MET A 280 2.17 -0.52 -13.79
N TYR A 281 2.43 0.55 -13.03
CA TYR A 281 1.51 1.68 -12.86
C TYR A 281 2.07 2.91 -13.60
N LYS A 282 1.88 2.93 -14.92
CA LYS A 282 1.96 4.15 -15.74
C LYS A 282 0.56 4.64 -16.08
#